data_AF-A0A229GNG0-F1
#
_entry.id   AF-A0A229GNG0-F1
#
_cell.length_a   1.000
_cell.length_b   1.000
_cell.length_c   1.000
_cell.angle_alpha   90.00
_cell.angle_beta   90.00
_cell.angle_gamma   90.00
#
_symmetry.space_group_name_H-M   'P 1'
#
loop_
_entity.id
_entity.type
_entity.pdbx_description
1 polymer ?
#
loop_
_entity_poly.entity_id
_entity_poly.type
_entity_poly.pdbx_seq_one_letter_code
_entity_poly.pdbx_strand_id
1 'polypeptide(L)'
;MESNNDILEPRLVAVDSYYLSVIDDRIQDLSNDAESLAMALNAINTDDDVSKGVIVAVRSALLANSELGSIVSEMMSGLILLPEMEVTRHE
;
A
#
# COMPACT_ATOMS: atom_id res chain seq x y z
N MET A 1 7.06 25.48 -37.52
CA MET A 1 6.64 25.28 -36.12
C MET A 1 7.21 23.94 -35.71
N GLU A 2 8.37 23.96 -35.04
CA GLU A 2 8.96 22.75 -34.47
C GLU A 2 8.19 22.41 -33.20
N SER A 3 7.56 21.25 -33.18
CA SER A 3 6.94 20.70 -31.99
C SER A 3 8.06 20.23 -31.06
N ASN A 4 8.50 21.11 -30.15
CA ASN A 4 9.30 20.71 -29.00
C ASN A 4 8.42 19.79 -28.14
N ASN A 5 8.55 18.49 -28.35
CA ASN A 5 8.20 17.52 -27.33
C ASN A 5 9.18 17.74 -26.19
N ASP A 6 8.80 18.54 -25.20
CA ASP A 6 9.45 18.58 -23.89
C ASP A 6 9.40 17.16 -23.33
N ILE A 7 10.44 16.38 -23.61
CA ILE A 7 10.73 15.13 -22.92
C ILE A 7 10.93 15.56 -21.47
N LEU A 8 9.93 15.30 -20.63
CA LEU A 8 10.07 15.46 -19.18
C LEU A 8 11.19 14.52 -18.74
N GLU A 9 12.40 15.06 -18.60
CA GLU A 9 13.51 14.30 -18.04
C GLU A 9 13.09 13.76 -16.68
N PRO A 10 13.37 12.47 -16.36
CA PRO A 10 13.09 11.91 -15.06
C PRO A 10 13.76 12.77 -13.99
N ARG A 11 12.98 13.56 -13.26
CA ARG A 11 13.49 14.29 -12.11
C ARG A 11 13.71 13.28 -11.00
N LEU A 12 14.98 12.99 -10.71
CA LEU A 12 15.39 12.27 -9.51
C LEU A 12 14.96 13.11 -8.29
N VAL A 13 13.86 12.70 -7.66
CA VAL A 13 13.46 13.23 -6.37
C VAL A 13 14.12 12.34 -5.33
N ALA A 14 15.01 12.91 -4.52
CA ALA A 14 15.49 12.23 -3.32
C ALA A 14 14.29 12.07 -2.38
N VAL A 15 13.78 10.84 -2.29
CA VAL A 15 12.76 10.51 -1.30
C VAL A 15 13.49 10.01 -0.06
N ASP A 16 13.33 10.73 1.04
CA ASP A 16 13.93 10.35 2.32
C ASP A 16 13.42 8.96 2.74
N SER A 17 14.36 8.05 3.02
CA SER A 17 14.06 6.70 3.49
C SER A 17 13.19 6.72 4.75
N TYR A 18 13.32 7.77 5.59
CA TYR A 18 12.45 7.99 6.75
C TYR A 18 10.98 8.11 6.36
N TYR A 19 10.64 8.90 5.34
CA TYR A 19 9.24 9.05 4.91
C TYR A 19 8.69 7.76 4.30
N LEU A 20 9.53 7.01 3.58
CA LEU A 20 9.15 5.70 3.04
C LEU A 20 8.86 4.71 4.18
N SER A 21 9.68 4.68 5.23
CA SER A 21 9.44 3.84 6.42
C SER A 21 8.15 4.20 7.13
N VAL A 22 7.86 5.49 7.33
CA VAL A 22 6.60 5.92 7.97
C VAL A 22 5.38 5.51 7.12
N ILE A 23 5.49 5.58 5.79
CA ILE A 23 4.43 5.13 4.89
C ILE A 23 4.28 3.60 4.98
N ASP A 24 5.39 2.85 5.02
CA ASP A 24 5.40 1.40 5.14
C ASP A 24 4.71 0.93 6.43
N ASP A 25 5.10 1.51 7.58
CA ASP A 25 4.48 1.24 8.88
C ASP A 25 2.96 1.44 8.81
N ARG A 26 2.52 2.53 8.15
CA ARG A 26 1.10 2.82 8.01
C ARG A 26 0.37 1.83 7.11
N ILE A 27 1.02 1.32 6.06
CA ILE A 27 0.46 0.29 5.19
C ILE A 27 0.30 -1.02 5.97
N GLN A 28 1.29 -1.39 6.78
CA GLN A 28 1.24 -2.57 7.63
C GLN A 28 0.12 -2.47 8.68
N ASP A 29 -0.02 -1.32 9.35
CA ASP A 29 -1.12 -1.07 10.29
C ASP A 29 -2.49 -1.29 9.61
N LEU A 30 -2.69 -0.72 8.42
CA LEU A 30 -3.94 -0.87 7.67
C LEU A 30 -4.18 -2.31 7.22
N SER A 31 -3.13 -3.04 6.84
CA SER A 31 -3.22 -4.46 6.49
C SER A 31 -3.69 -5.29 7.68
N ASN A 32 -3.06 -5.07 8.84
CA ASN A 32 -3.37 -5.78 10.09
C ASN A 32 -4.78 -5.46 10.61
N ASP A 33 -5.20 -4.19 10.52
CA ASP A 33 -6.55 -3.76 10.89
C ASP A 33 -7.60 -4.41 9.99
N ALA A 34 -7.35 -4.46 8.68
CA ALA A 34 -8.27 -5.09 7.73
C ALA A 34 -8.42 -6.59 8.01
N GLU A 35 -7.32 -7.31 8.25
CA GLU A 35 -7.36 -8.72 8.63
C GLU A 35 -8.12 -8.91 9.95
N SER A 36 -7.81 -8.11 10.97
CA SER A 36 -8.45 -8.19 12.29
C SER A 36 -9.96 -7.97 12.22
N LEU A 37 -10.41 -6.98 11.43
CA LEU A 37 -11.83 -6.74 11.19
C LEU A 37 -12.49 -7.89 10.43
N ALA A 38 -11.81 -8.48 9.44
CA ALA A 38 -12.32 -9.65 8.74
C ALA A 38 -12.49 -10.85 9.69
N MET A 39 -11.54 -11.06 10.61
CA MET A 39 -11.65 -12.08 11.64
C MET A 39 -12.79 -11.79 12.63
N ALA A 40 -13.00 -10.53 13.02
CA ALA A 40 -14.10 -10.15 13.90
C ALA A 40 -15.47 -10.41 13.25
N LEU A 41 -15.60 -10.18 11.94
CA LEU A 41 -16.83 -10.48 11.19
C LEU A 41 -17.18 -11.98 11.20
N ASN A 42 -16.21 -12.89 11.33
CA ASN A 42 -16.50 -14.33 11.48
C ASN A 42 -17.24 -14.66 12.76
N ALA A 43 -17.14 -13.83 13.79
CA ALA A 43 -17.82 -14.04 15.07
C ALA A 43 -19.28 -13.58 15.05
N ILE A 44 -19.70 -12.82 14.02
CA ILE A 44 -21.09 -12.33 13.92
C ILE A 44 -21.96 -13.45 13.37
N ASN A 45 -22.89 -13.93 14.19
CA ASN A 45 -23.92 -14.85 13.77
C ASN A 45 -25.22 -14.08 13.45
N THR A 46 -25.82 -14.37 12.30
CA THR A 46 -27.13 -13.82 11.91
C THR A 46 -27.96 -14.91 11.23
N ASP A 47 -29.26 -14.89 11.47
CA ASP A 47 -30.20 -15.88 10.94
C ASP A 47 -30.69 -15.53 9.53
N ASP A 48 -30.59 -14.26 9.12
CA ASP A 48 -31.06 -13.81 7.81
C ASP A 48 -29.99 -13.96 6.71
N ASP A 49 -30.38 -14.52 5.57
CA ASP A 49 -29.44 -14.88 4.50
C ASP A 49 -28.86 -13.66 3.79
N VAL A 50 -29.56 -12.52 3.80
CA VAL A 50 -29.07 -11.27 3.19
C VAL A 50 -27.87 -10.75 3.99
N SER A 51 -27.99 -10.65 5.32
CA SER A 51 -26.90 -10.22 6.18
C SER A 51 -25.74 -11.20 6.16
N LYS A 52 -25.97 -12.52 6.08
CA LYS A 52 -24.87 -13.49 5.86
C LYS A 52 -24.10 -13.16 4.59
N GLY A 53 -24.82 -12.90 3.49
CA GLY A 53 -24.21 -12.51 2.21
C GLY A 53 -23.40 -11.23 2.33
N VAL A 54 -23.94 -10.20 3.00
CA VAL A 54 -23.25 -8.92 3.24
C VAL A 54 -22.00 -9.12 4.09
N ILE A 55 -22.08 -9.87 5.20
CA ILE A 55 -20.94 -10.17 6.07
C ILE A 55 -19.83 -10.87 5.30
N VAL A 56 -20.18 -11.88 4.48
CA VAL A 56 -19.21 -12.58 3.64
C VAL A 56 -18.55 -11.64 2.64
N ALA A 57 -19.33 -10.78 1.97
CA ALA A 57 -18.79 -9.82 1.01
C ALA A 57 -17.84 -8.81 1.64
N VAL A 58 -18.22 -8.21 2.79
CA VAL A 58 -17.36 -7.25 3.51
C VAL A 58 -16.10 -7.95 4.02
N ARG A 59 -16.21 -9.15 4.58
CA ARG A 59 -15.06 -9.95 5.02
C ARG A 59 -14.09 -10.22 3.88
N SER A 60 -14.60 -10.64 2.71
CA SER A 60 -13.77 -10.89 1.53
C SER A 60 -13.05 -9.64 1.05
N ALA A 61 -13.72 -8.48 1.06
CA ALA A 61 -13.08 -7.22 0.69
C ALA A 61 -11.98 -6.81 1.68
N LEU A 62 -12.20 -7.00 2.99
CA LEU A 62 -11.20 -6.73 4.02
C LEU A 62 -9.96 -7.63 3.89
N LEU A 63 -10.15 -8.93 3.65
CA LEU A 63 -9.03 -9.85 3.41
C LEU A 63 -8.23 -9.48 2.16
N ALA A 64 -8.90 -9.11 1.07
CA ALA A 64 -8.22 -8.65 -0.14
C ALA A 64 -7.42 -7.36 0.09
N ASN A 65 -7.95 -6.43 0.90
CA ASN A 65 -7.23 -5.20 1.27
C ASN A 65 -6.02 -5.49 2.16
N SER A 66 -6.12 -6.44 3.10
CA SER A 66 -4.99 -6.89 3.89
C SER A 66 -3.89 -7.48 3.00
N GLU A 67 -4.24 -8.40 2.10
CA GLU A 67 -3.28 -8.99 1.17
C GLU A 67 -2.58 -7.93 0.31
N LEU A 68 -3.34 -6.99 -0.25
CA LEU A 68 -2.77 -5.88 -1.01
C LEU A 68 -1.85 -5.00 -0.16
N GLY A 69 -2.25 -4.67 1.07
CA GLY A 69 -1.42 -3.91 1.99
C GLY A 69 -0.07 -4.60 2.24
N SER A 70 -0.09 -5.91 2.49
CA SER A 70 1.13 -6.70 2.69
C SER A 70 2.05 -6.70 1.45
N ILE A 71 1.49 -6.82 0.25
CA ILE A 71 2.27 -6.74 -1.01
C ILE A 71 2.89 -5.36 -1.19
N VAL A 72 2.13 -4.29 -0.97
CA VAL A 72 2.64 -2.92 -1.12
C VAL A 72 3.72 -2.63 -0.07
N SER A 73 3.57 -3.16 1.14
CA SER A 73 4.59 -3.05 2.18
C SER A 73 5.90 -3.74 1.77
N GLU A 74 5.83 -4.95 1.21
CA GLU A 74 7.01 -5.65 0.69
C GLU A 74 7.72 -4.83 -0.41
N MET A 75 6.94 -4.23 -1.33
CA MET A 75 7.49 -3.33 -2.35
C MET A 75 8.16 -2.10 -1.73
N MET A 76 7.56 -1.51 -0.70
CA MET A 76 8.07 -0.34 0.00
C MET A 76 9.37 -0.65 0.76
N SER A 77 9.40 -1.76 1.48
CA SER A 77 10.60 -2.30 2.12
C SER A 77 11.75 -2.45 1.11
N GLY A 78 11.45 -2.92 -0.11
CA GLY A 78 12.43 -2.97 -1.20
C GLY A 78 13.01 -1.60 -1.57
N LEU A 79 12.20 -0.55 -1.57
CA LEU A 79 12.63 0.83 -1.85
C LEU A 79 13.42 1.45 -0.70
N ILE A 80 13.02 1.21 0.55
CA ILE A 80 13.69 1.71 1.76
C ILE A 80 15.13 1.19 1.83
N LEU A 81 15.35 -0.07 1.40
CA LEU A 81 16.65 -0.73 1.44
C LEU A 81 17.57 -0.32 0.28
N LEU A 82 17.11 0.47 -0.69
CA LEU A 82 17.95 0.93 -1.78
C LEU A 82 19.03 1.88 -1.24
N PRO A 83 20.31 1.70 -1.66
CA PRO A 83 21.36 2.61 -1.26
C PRO A 83 21.05 4.03 -1.77
N GLU A 84 21.29 5.03 -0.92
CA GLU A 84 21.18 6.43 -1.32
C GLU A 84 22.10 6.70 -2.50
N MET A 85 21.54 7.13 -3.62
CA MET A 85 22.33 7.56 -4.77
C MET A 85 22.92 8.94 -4.46
N GLU A 86 24.24 9.03 -4.35
CA GLU A 86 24.92 10.32 -4.37
C GLU A 86 24.62 11.01 -5.71
N VAL A 87 23.94 12.16 -5.66
CA VAL A 87 23.76 13.00 -6.84
C VAL A 87 25.11 13.62 -7.16
N THR A 88 25.85 13.03 -8.11
CA THR A 88 27.00 13.70 -8.71
C THR A 88 26.50 14.95 -9.42
N ARG A 89 26.68 16.12 -8.78
CA ARG A 89 26.52 17.41 -9.46
C ARG A 89 27.53 17.44 -10.59
N HIS A 90 27.07 17.27 -11.83
CA HIS A 90 27.85 17.69 -12.98
C HIS A 90 27.86 19.22 -12.95
N GLU A 91 29.01 19.80 -12.61
CA GLU A 91 29.32 21.23 -12.79
C GLU A 91 29.29 21.60 -14.28
#